data_AF-A0A378ADU4-F1
#
_entry.id   AF-A0A378ADU4-F1
#
_cell.length_a   1.000
_cell.length_b   1.000
_cell.length_c   1.000
_cell.angle_alpha   90.00
_cell.angle_beta   90.00
_cell.angle_gamma   90.00
#
_symmetry.space_group_name_H-M   'P 1'
#
loop_
_entity.id
_entity.type
_entity.pdbx_description
1 polymer ?
#
loop_
_entity_poly.entity_id
_entity_poly.type
_entity_poly.pdbx_seq_one_letter_code
_entity_poly.pdbx_strand_id
1 'polypeptide(L)'
;MYFDTPVTINEVTATSVRKIKYSPDYFNFGNVQHDKDTVKDLGFAGFKVLYPINSKDKNDEIVSMLGASYFRVLGQGQVYGLSARGLAIDTALPSGEEFPRFREFWIERPKATDKRLTIYALLDSPRATGAYRFVIMPGRDTVVDVQSKVYLRDKVGKLGVAPLTSMFLFGSNQPSPALNYRPALHDSNGLSILAGNGEWIWRPLNNPKHLAVSSYAMENPQGFGLLQRGRQFSRFEDLDDRYDLRPSAWITRKGSGAKGKSNWLKSQPTMKPTITS
;
A
#
# COMPACT_ATOMS: atom_id res chain seq x y z
N MET A 1 -21.28 4.13 2.30
CA MET A 1 -20.04 3.64 1.66
C MET A 1 -19.35 4.82 0.98
N TYR A 2 -18.02 4.81 0.89
CA TYR A 2 -17.22 5.97 0.41
C TYR A 2 -16.53 5.73 -0.95
N PHE A 3 -16.87 4.66 -1.67
CA PHE A 3 -16.37 4.40 -3.03
C PHE A 3 -17.43 4.82 -4.05
N ASP A 4 -17.52 6.12 -4.28
CA ASP A 4 -18.49 6.74 -5.18
C ASP A 4 -17.95 6.95 -6.61
N THR A 5 -16.64 6.80 -6.80
CA THR A 5 -15.96 7.06 -8.06
C THR A 5 -15.26 5.78 -8.55
N PRO A 6 -15.62 5.25 -9.73
CA PRO A 6 -15.02 4.03 -10.24
C PRO A 6 -13.59 4.25 -10.76
N VAL A 7 -12.91 3.12 -10.98
CA VAL A 7 -11.66 3.03 -11.72
C VAL A 7 -11.91 2.34 -13.06
N THR A 8 -11.20 2.80 -14.09
CA THR A 8 -11.19 2.09 -15.38
C THR A 8 -10.14 0.98 -15.34
N ILE A 9 -10.50 -0.22 -15.79
CA ILE A 9 -9.60 -1.36 -15.85
C ILE A 9 -9.51 -1.83 -17.30
N ASN A 10 -8.28 -1.91 -17.81
CA ASN A 10 -7.98 -2.39 -19.15
C ASN A 10 -7.11 -3.64 -19.05
N GLU A 11 -7.37 -4.61 -19.92
CA GLU A 11 -6.46 -5.72 -20.18
C GLU A 11 -5.56 -5.37 -21.37
N VAL A 12 -4.26 -5.63 -21.22
CA VAL A 12 -3.27 -5.48 -22.30
C VAL A 12 -2.84 -6.88 -22.74
N THR A 13 -3.12 -7.19 -24.00
CA THR A 13 -2.67 -8.41 -24.67
C THR A 13 -1.50 -8.10 -25.61
N ALA A 14 -0.89 -9.11 -26.21
CA ALA A 14 0.20 -8.92 -27.18
C ALA A 14 -0.17 -8.03 -28.38
N THR A 15 -1.47 -7.94 -28.73
CA THR A 15 -1.93 -7.27 -29.96
C THR A 15 -2.99 -6.20 -29.72
N SER A 16 -3.55 -6.08 -28.52
CA SER A 16 -4.67 -5.17 -28.25
C SER A 16 -4.75 -4.73 -26.80
N VAL A 17 -5.35 -3.56 -26.58
CA VAL A 17 -5.78 -3.07 -25.27
C VAL A 17 -7.30 -3.08 -25.25
N ARG A 18 -7.91 -3.74 -24.26
CA ARG A 18 -9.37 -3.90 -24.15
C ARG A 18 -9.84 -3.46 -22.78
N LYS A 19 -10.83 -2.58 -22.73
CA LYS A 19 -11.50 -2.22 -21.47
C LYS A 19 -12.26 -3.43 -20.93
N ILE A 20 -12.00 -3.79 -19.67
CA ILE A 20 -12.81 -4.73 -18.92
C ILE A 20 -14.07 -3.98 -18.49
N LYS A 21 -15.19 -4.30 -19.13
CA LYS A 21 -16.47 -3.66 -18.81
C LYS A 21 -16.97 -4.17 -17.46
N TYR A 22 -17.51 -3.27 -16.66
CA TYR A 22 -18.24 -3.66 -15.47
C TYR A 22 -19.48 -4.45 -15.89
N SER A 23 -19.81 -5.47 -15.10
CA SER A 23 -21.10 -6.16 -15.13
C SER A 23 -21.50 -6.50 -13.71
N PRO A 24 -22.78 -6.33 -13.32
CA PRO A 24 -23.27 -6.82 -12.04
C PRO A 24 -23.12 -8.35 -11.92
N ASP A 25 -23.03 -9.09 -13.03
CA ASP A 25 -22.89 -10.55 -13.05
C ASP A 25 -21.57 -11.07 -12.43
N TYR A 26 -20.58 -10.19 -12.24
CA TYR A 26 -19.36 -10.53 -11.50
C TYR A 26 -19.58 -10.66 -9.99
N PHE A 27 -20.76 -10.28 -9.49
CA PHE A 27 -21.03 -10.14 -8.07
C PHE A 27 -22.30 -10.90 -7.67
N ASN A 28 -22.30 -11.38 -6.43
CA ASN A 28 -23.51 -11.87 -5.78
C ASN A 28 -23.95 -10.82 -4.75
N PHE A 29 -25.07 -10.15 -5.03
CA PHE A 29 -25.63 -9.12 -4.16
C PHE A 29 -26.43 -9.71 -2.97
N GLY A 30 -26.61 -11.03 -2.92
CA GLY A 30 -27.37 -11.70 -1.87
C GLY A 30 -28.75 -11.08 -1.67
N ASN A 31 -29.07 -10.73 -0.41
CA ASN A 31 -30.35 -10.13 -0.04
C ASN A 31 -30.36 -8.59 -0.10
N VAL A 32 -29.29 -7.95 -0.61
CA VAL A 32 -29.26 -6.49 -0.74
C VAL A 32 -30.31 -6.09 -1.76
N GLN A 33 -31.35 -5.39 -1.29
CA GLN A 33 -32.36 -4.81 -2.16
C GLN A 33 -31.72 -3.70 -2.99
N HIS A 34 -31.65 -3.90 -4.29
CA HIS A 34 -31.16 -2.92 -5.25
C HIS A 34 -32.00 -3.03 -6.51
N ASP A 35 -32.23 -1.90 -7.17
CA ASP A 35 -32.84 -1.90 -8.48
C ASP A 35 -31.77 -2.35 -9.50
N LYS A 36 -32.10 -3.35 -10.32
CA LYS A 36 -31.20 -3.88 -11.37
C LYS A 36 -30.78 -2.78 -12.34
N ASP A 37 -31.64 -1.79 -12.58
CA ASP A 37 -31.32 -0.66 -13.44
C ASP A 37 -30.33 0.32 -12.80
N THR A 38 -30.29 0.38 -11.47
CA THR A 38 -29.36 1.28 -10.75
C THR A 38 -27.93 0.76 -10.70
N VAL A 39 -27.74 -0.55 -10.87
CA VAL A 39 -26.40 -1.17 -10.77
C VAL A 39 -25.68 -1.31 -12.10
N LYS A 40 -26.36 -1.19 -13.24
CA LYS A 40 -25.80 -1.52 -14.57
C LYS A 40 -24.57 -0.70 -14.99
N ASP A 41 -24.44 0.53 -14.50
CA ASP A 41 -23.40 1.49 -14.93
C ASP A 41 -22.45 1.94 -13.80
N LEU A 42 -22.38 1.22 -12.67
CA LEU A 42 -21.60 1.64 -11.50
C LEU A 42 -20.08 1.68 -11.72
N GLY A 43 -19.55 0.76 -12.53
CA GLY A 43 -18.11 0.57 -12.68
C GLY A 43 -17.47 -0.20 -11.53
N PHE A 44 -16.17 -0.46 -11.63
CA PHE A 44 -15.41 -1.14 -10.57
C PHE A 44 -14.85 -0.13 -9.57
N ALA A 45 -14.99 -0.39 -8.27
CA ALA A 45 -14.35 0.42 -7.23
C ALA A 45 -12.83 0.19 -7.15
N GLY A 46 -12.38 -1.00 -7.56
CA GLY A 46 -10.99 -1.45 -7.49
C GLY A 46 -10.89 -2.89 -7.99
N PHE A 47 -9.75 -3.54 -7.75
CA PHE A 47 -9.57 -4.95 -8.09
C PHE A 47 -8.58 -5.63 -7.15
N LYS A 48 -8.57 -6.96 -7.18
CA LYS A 48 -7.61 -7.82 -6.48
C LYS A 48 -6.92 -8.75 -7.46
N VAL A 49 -5.72 -9.20 -7.10
CA VAL A 49 -4.95 -10.20 -7.85
C VAL A 49 -4.93 -11.49 -7.04
N LEU A 50 -5.27 -12.60 -7.69
CA LEU A 50 -5.22 -13.92 -7.10
C LEU A 50 -4.02 -14.71 -7.65
N TYR A 51 -3.39 -15.51 -6.80
CA TYR A 51 -2.27 -16.38 -7.19
C TYR A 51 -2.19 -17.59 -6.24
N PRO A 52 -1.79 -18.79 -6.73
CA PRO A 52 -1.61 -19.98 -5.89
C PRO A 52 -0.33 -19.89 -5.05
N ILE A 53 -0.31 -18.96 -4.09
CA ILE A 53 0.88 -18.64 -3.28
C ILE A 53 1.08 -19.62 -2.12
N ASN A 54 0.00 -20.14 -1.54
CA ASN A 54 0.06 -21.04 -0.39
C ASN A 54 -0.05 -22.52 -0.78
N SER A 55 -0.86 -22.82 -1.79
CA SER A 55 -1.08 -24.18 -2.31
C SER A 55 -1.43 -24.12 -3.80
N LYS A 56 -1.15 -25.20 -4.53
CA LYS A 56 -1.37 -25.24 -5.99
C LYS A 56 -2.85 -25.19 -6.38
N ASP A 57 -3.73 -25.66 -5.50
CA ASP A 57 -5.15 -25.87 -5.80
C ASP A 57 -6.04 -24.71 -5.32
N LYS A 58 -5.44 -23.63 -4.81
CA LYS A 58 -6.17 -22.48 -4.26
C LYS A 58 -5.55 -21.17 -4.74
N ASN A 59 -6.37 -20.30 -5.34
CA ASN A 59 -5.97 -18.95 -5.72
C ASN A 59 -6.26 -17.98 -4.56
N ASP A 60 -5.22 -17.66 -3.79
CA ASP A 60 -5.32 -16.71 -2.67
C ASP A 60 -5.11 -15.27 -3.15
N GLU A 61 -5.68 -14.31 -2.43
CA GLU A 61 -5.41 -12.89 -2.66
C GLU A 61 -3.94 -12.57 -2.35
N ILE A 62 -3.27 -11.89 -3.28
CA ILE A 62 -1.88 -11.43 -3.09
C ILE A 62 -1.76 -9.92 -3.20
N VAL A 63 -2.69 -9.24 -3.88
CA VAL A 63 -2.73 -7.78 -4.02
C VAL A 63 -4.18 -7.31 -4.01
N SER A 64 -4.45 -6.20 -3.33
CA SER A 64 -5.71 -5.46 -3.40
C SER A 64 -5.42 -3.99 -3.72
N MET A 65 -5.98 -3.49 -4.82
CA MET A 65 -5.86 -2.12 -5.31
C MET A 65 -7.23 -1.44 -5.19
N LEU A 66 -7.42 -0.62 -4.15
CA LEU A 66 -8.72 -0.06 -3.80
C LEU A 66 -8.56 1.22 -2.96
N GLY A 67 -9.32 2.26 -3.32
CA GLY A 67 -9.41 3.51 -2.57
C GLY A 67 -8.22 4.44 -2.78
N ALA A 68 -8.48 5.67 -3.23
CA ALA A 68 -7.44 6.64 -3.60
C ALA A 68 -6.30 5.96 -4.41
N SER A 69 -5.05 6.09 -3.97
CA SER A 69 -3.89 5.40 -4.58
C SER A 69 -3.34 4.29 -3.68
N TYR A 70 -4.15 3.73 -2.79
CA TYR A 70 -3.74 2.69 -1.85
C TYR A 70 -3.72 1.32 -2.51
N PHE A 71 -2.81 0.49 -2.03
CA PHE A 71 -2.79 -0.94 -2.31
C PHE A 71 -2.19 -1.74 -1.16
N ARG A 72 -2.62 -2.98 -1.02
CA ARG A 72 -2.12 -3.95 -0.04
C ARG A 72 -1.51 -5.14 -0.77
N VAL A 73 -0.51 -5.76 -0.16
CA VAL A 73 0.26 -6.87 -0.74
C VAL A 73 0.51 -7.94 0.31
N LEU A 74 0.42 -9.21 -0.07
CA LEU A 74 0.69 -10.37 0.78
C LEU A 74 1.75 -11.27 0.18
N GLY A 75 2.67 -11.73 1.02
CA GLY A 75 3.50 -12.90 0.80
C GLY A 75 2.83 -14.19 1.28
N GLN A 76 3.53 -15.31 1.10
CA GLN A 76 3.05 -16.62 1.51
C GLN A 76 2.72 -16.68 3.02
N GLY A 77 1.55 -17.21 3.36
CA GLY A 77 1.09 -17.42 4.74
C GLY A 77 0.72 -16.14 5.49
N GLN A 78 0.61 -14.99 4.81
CA GLN A 78 0.33 -13.71 5.44
C GLN A 78 -1.16 -13.33 5.35
N VAL A 79 -1.60 -12.46 6.25
CA VAL A 79 -2.91 -11.80 6.22
C VAL A 79 -2.76 -10.29 6.05
N TYR A 80 -3.79 -9.60 5.57
CA TYR A 80 -3.71 -8.15 5.30
C TYR A 80 -3.45 -7.34 6.56
N GLY A 81 -2.55 -6.36 6.45
CA GLY A 81 -2.26 -5.36 7.48
C GLY A 81 -1.97 -4.01 6.84
N LEU A 82 -0.72 -3.55 6.93
CA LEU A 82 -0.29 -2.28 6.35
C LEU A 82 -0.60 -2.17 4.85
N SER A 83 -0.68 -0.92 4.38
CA SER A 83 -0.89 -0.56 2.98
C SER A 83 0.25 0.30 2.46
N ALA A 84 0.49 0.26 1.16
CA ALA A 84 1.31 1.22 0.44
C ALA A 84 0.41 2.19 -0.34
N ARG A 85 0.97 3.32 -0.81
CA ARG A 85 0.28 4.25 -1.70
C ARG A 85 1.12 4.57 -2.94
N GLY A 86 0.49 5.05 -4.01
CA GLY A 86 1.20 5.60 -5.16
C GLY A 86 1.94 6.89 -4.83
N LEU A 87 1.28 7.80 -4.12
CA LEU A 87 1.80 9.12 -3.76
C LEU A 87 1.06 9.67 -2.53
N ALA A 88 1.73 10.51 -1.74
CA ALA A 88 1.11 11.28 -0.67
C ALA A 88 1.41 12.77 -0.85
N ILE A 89 0.44 13.65 -0.59
CA ILE A 89 0.58 15.10 -0.77
C ILE A 89 0.09 15.82 0.47
N ASP A 90 0.91 16.72 1.02
CA ASP A 90 0.60 17.56 2.17
C ASP A 90 0.19 16.79 3.44
N THR A 91 0.58 15.51 3.55
CA THR A 91 0.31 14.68 4.74
C THR A 91 0.84 15.35 6.01
N ALA A 92 -0.05 15.45 7.01
CA ALA A 92 0.19 16.07 8.31
C ALA A 92 0.50 17.59 8.27
N LEU A 93 0.17 18.30 7.18
CA LEU A 93 0.18 19.76 7.17
C LEU A 93 -1.17 20.32 7.69
N PRO A 94 -1.17 21.48 8.38
CA PRO A 94 -2.41 22.13 8.82
C PRO A 94 -3.38 22.48 7.69
N SER A 95 -2.87 22.64 6.46
CA SER A 95 -3.67 22.91 5.25
C SER A 95 -4.55 21.72 4.82
N GLY A 96 -4.35 20.53 5.38
CA GLY A 96 -5.02 19.31 4.98
C GLY A 96 -4.20 18.45 4.01
N GLU A 97 -4.44 17.14 4.06
CA GLU A 97 -3.83 16.16 3.18
C GLU A 97 -4.62 16.06 1.87
N GLU A 98 -3.91 16.08 0.74
CA GLU A 98 -4.48 15.75 -0.57
C GLU A 98 -4.25 14.26 -0.85
N PHE A 99 -5.30 13.56 -1.30
CA PHE A 99 -5.27 12.13 -1.56
C PHE A 99 -5.33 11.85 -3.08
N PRO A 100 -4.18 11.72 -3.76
CA PRO A 100 -4.14 11.25 -5.13
C PRO A 100 -4.80 9.89 -5.29
N ARG A 101 -5.48 9.67 -6.42
CA ARG A 101 -6.13 8.40 -6.74
C ARG A 101 -5.61 7.75 -8.00
N PHE A 102 -5.57 6.42 -8.02
CA PHE A 102 -5.46 5.70 -9.29
C PHE A 102 -6.83 5.71 -9.96
N ARG A 103 -6.91 6.31 -11.15
CA ARG A 103 -8.18 6.40 -11.89
C ARG A 103 -8.31 5.35 -12.99
N GLU A 104 -7.19 4.82 -13.47
CA GLU A 104 -7.16 3.89 -14.58
C GLU A 104 -5.97 2.93 -14.48
N PHE A 105 -6.20 1.68 -14.85
CA PHE A 105 -5.24 0.60 -14.82
C PHE A 105 -5.15 -0.11 -16.17
N TRP A 106 -3.95 -0.62 -16.48
CA TRP A 106 -3.69 -1.51 -17.60
C TRP A 106 -2.95 -2.74 -17.08
N ILE A 107 -3.63 -3.88 -17.07
CA ILE A 107 -3.11 -5.15 -16.56
C ILE A 107 -2.64 -5.97 -17.75
N GLU A 108 -1.33 -6.23 -17.83
CA GLU A 108 -0.77 -7.06 -18.89
C GLU A 108 -1.14 -8.52 -18.66
N ARG A 109 -1.77 -9.16 -19.66
CA ARG A 109 -2.10 -10.58 -19.60
C ARG A 109 -0.79 -11.38 -19.49
N PRO A 110 -0.55 -12.08 -18.37
CA PRO A 110 0.66 -12.88 -18.22
C PRO A 110 0.63 -14.08 -19.17
N LYS A 111 1.80 -14.57 -19.59
CA LYS A 111 1.91 -15.87 -20.25
C LYS A 111 1.65 -16.98 -19.23
N ALA A 112 1.25 -18.16 -19.71
CA ALA A 112 0.99 -19.31 -18.85
C ALA A 112 2.19 -19.72 -17.95
N THR A 113 3.42 -19.40 -18.39
CA THR A 113 4.66 -19.70 -17.65
C THR A 113 5.15 -18.55 -16.77
N ASP A 114 4.54 -17.37 -16.85
CA ASP A 114 5.00 -16.20 -16.12
C ASP A 114 4.67 -16.33 -14.62
N LYS A 115 5.66 -16.00 -13.78
CA LYS A 115 5.52 -15.95 -12.32
C LYS A 115 5.44 -14.52 -11.79
N ARG A 116 5.07 -13.59 -12.66
CA ARG A 116 4.98 -12.15 -12.36
C ARG A 116 3.81 -11.54 -13.11
N LEU A 117 3.26 -10.46 -12.55
CA LEU A 117 2.19 -9.69 -13.19
C LEU A 117 2.64 -8.23 -13.34
N THR A 118 2.54 -7.70 -14.55
CA THR A 118 2.76 -6.27 -14.81
C THR A 118 1.43 -5.54 -14.77
N ILE A 119 1.39 -4.45 -14.00
CA ILE A 119 0.23 -3.54 -13.93
C ILE A 119 0.74 -2.12 -14.14
N TYR A 120 0.14 -1.39 -15.08
CA TYR A 120 0.32 0.04 -15.19
C TYR A 120 -0.85 0.77 -14.54
N ALA A 121 -0.59 1.93 -13.95
CA ALA A 121 -1.62 2.74 -13.34
C ALA A 121 -1.41 4.23 -13.65
N LEU A 122 -2.51 4.93 -13.90
CA LEU A 122 -2.55 6.38 -14.01
C LEU A 122 -3.11 6.97 -12.73
N LEU A 123 -2.26 7.76 -12.06
CA LEU A 123 -2.57 8.51 -10.87
C LEU A 123 -2.99 9.93 -11.23
N ASP A 124 -4.03 10.40 -10.56
CA ASP A 124 -4.61 11.72 -10.75
C ASP A 124 -4.97 12.37 -9.42
N SER A 125 -4.69 13.67 -9.30
CA SER A 125 -4.86 14.46 -8.08
C SER A 125 -4.98 15.94 -8.44
N PRO A 126 -5.68 16.80 -7.68
CA PRO A 126 -5.78 18.23 -7.98
C PRO A 126 -4.47 18.88 -8.43
N ARG A 127 -3.36 18.63 -7.71
CA ARG A 127 -2.06 19.28 -7.99
C ARG A 127 -0.99 18.36 -8.56
N ALA A 128 -1.30 17.11 -8.88
CA ALA A 128 -0.32 16.16 -9.43
C ALA A 128 -0.95 15.07 -10.31
N THR A 129 -0.15 14.52 -11.22
CA THR A 129 -0.46 13.28 -11.93
C THR A 129 0.76 12.37 -11.94
N GLY A 130 0.56 11.07 -12.15
CA GLY A 130 1.70 10.17 -12.33
C GLY A 130 1.36 8.92 -13.13
N ALA A 131 2.37 8.40 -13.81
CA ALA A 131 2.31 7.11 -14.50
C ALA A 131 3.15 6.10 -13.73
N TYR A 132 2.57 4.94 -13.44
CA TYR A 132 3.19 3.89 -12.63
C TYR A 132 3.26 2.60 -13.43
N ARG A 133 4.33 1.85 -13.20
CA ARG A 133 4.48 0.44 -13.59
C ARG A 133 4.83 -0.36 -12.35
N PHE A 134 3.97 -1.32 -12.02
CA PHE A 134 4.13 -2.30 -10.98
C PHE A 134 4.48 -3.64 -11.61
N VAL A 135 5.53 -4.31 -11.12
CA VAL A 135 5.80 -5.72 -11.45
C VAL A 135 5.72 -6.51 -10.15
N ILE A 136 4.64 -7.27 -9.99
CA ILE A 136 4.35 -8.07 -8.80
C ILE A 136 4.99 -9.45 -8.99
N MET A 137 5.79 -9.87 -8.03
CA MET A 137 6.50 -11.16 -8.02
C MET A 137 6.15 -11.90 -6.72
N PRO A 138 5.13 -12.79 -6.74
CA PRO A 138 4.67 -13.50 -5.55
C PRO A 138 5.69 -14.54 -5.07
N GLY A 139 5.77 -14.72 -3.76
CA GLY A 139 6.66 -15.71 -3.15
C GLY A 139 6.51 -15.72 -1.62
N ARG A 140 7.50 -16.31 -0.92
CA ARG A 140 7.58 -16.17 0.55
C ARG A 140 7.45 -14.71 0.96
N ASP A 141 8.22 -13.87 0.28
CA ASP A 141 8.02 -12.42 0.26
C ASP A 141 7.52 -12.04 -1.13
N THR A 142 6.36 -11.40 -1.20
CA THR A 142 5.90 -10.82 -2.47
C THR A 142 6.61 -9.50 -2.70
N VAL A 143 7.42 -9.44 -3.75
CA VAL A 143 8.17 -8.24 -4.13
C VAL A 143 7.37 -7.49 -5.19
N VAL A 144 7.20 -6.18 -4.99
CA VAL A 144 6.61 -5.29 -6.00
C VAL A 144 7.67 -4.33 -6.48
N ASP A 145 8.11 -4.49 -7.72
CA ASP A 145 8.94 -3.48 -8.38
C ASP A 145 8.06 -2.31 -8.82
N VAL A 146 8.43 -1.09 -8.43
CA VAL A 146 7.65 0.12 -8.73
C VAL A 146 8.52 1.10 -9.49
N GLN A 147 8.09 1.45 -10.68
CA GLN A 147 8.60 2.59 -11.44
C GLN A 147 7.50 3.64 -11.56
N SER A 148 7.84 4.90 -11.30
CA SER A 148 6.89 6.02 -11.38
C SER A 148 7.49 7.23 -12.08
N LYS A 149 6.65 7.94 -12.83
CA LYS A 149 6.90 9.30 -13.32
C LYS A 149 5.82 10.20 -12.76
N VAL A 150 6.18 11.18 -11.94
CA VAL A 150 5.24 12.10 -11.28
C VAL A 150 5.44 13.50 -11.83
N TYR A 151 4.34 14.17 -12.13
CA TYR A 151 4.29 15.52 -12.66
C TYR A 151 3.41 16.37 -11.77
N LEU A 152 3.94 17.49 -11.29
CA LEU A 152 3.20 18.47 -10.52
C LEU A 152 2.45 19.40 -11.49
N ARG A 153 1.16 19.60 -11.25
CA ARG A 153 0.33 20.61 -11.94
C ARG A 153 0.44 21.97 -11.27
N ASP A 154 0.69 21.97 -9.97
CA ASP A 154 0.94 23.14 -9.16
C ASP A 154 1.91 22.78 -8.01
N LYS A 155 2.40 23.80 -7.31
CA LYS A 155 3.22 23.65 -6.12
C LYS A 155 2.45 22.91 -5.03
N VAL A 156 3.18 22.06 -4.31
CA VAL A 156 2.70 21.33 -3.12
C VAL A 156 3.63 21.64 -1.95
N GLY A 157 3.11 21.60 -0.73
CA GLY A 157 3.91 21.86 0.48
C GLY A 157 4.80 20.68 0.83
N LYS A 158 4.28 19.45 0.69
CA LYS A 158 5.02 18.21 0.96
C LYS A 158 4.65 17.13 -0.06
N LEU A 159 5.66 16.46 -0.61
CA LEU A 159 5.50 15.32 -1.50
C LEU A 159 6.06 14.06 -0.82
N GLY A 160 5.20 13.08 -0.55
CA GLY A 160 5.57 11.77 0.01
C GLY A 160 5.69 10.73 -1.09
N VAL A 161 6.88 10.15 -1.24
CA VAL A 161 7.18 9.12 -2.25
C VAL A 161 7.38 7.76 -1.57
N ALA A 162 6.91 6.70 -2.23
CA ALA A 162 6.79 5.36 -1.66
C ALA A 162 6.16 5.34 -0.24
N PRO A 163 4.98 5.96 -0.05
CA PRO A 163 4.34 6.04 1.26
C PRO A 163 3.89 4.65 1.73
N LEU A 164 4.11 4.39 3.01
CA LEU A 164 3.52 3.27 3.73
C LEU A 164 2.53 3.81 4.77
N THR A 165 1.45 3.09 5.01
CA THR A 165 0.44 3.40 6.02
C THR A 165 0.16 2.13 6.81
N SER A 166 0.28 2.21 8.13
CA SER A 166 0.05 1.09 9.05
C SER A 166 -0.76 1.57 10.24
N MET A 167 -1.04 0.67 11.17
CA MET A 167 -1.77 0.93 12.40
C MET A 167 -0.96 0.40 13.61
N PHE A 168 -0.96 1.18 14.69
CA PHE A 168 -0.44 0.77 16.00
C PHE A 168 -1.37 1.30 17.08
N LEU A 169 -2.01 0.39 17.85
CA LEU A 169 -2.90 0.78 18.93
C LEU A 169 -2.18 0.77 20.28
N PHE A 170 -1.59 -0.37 20.65
CA PHE A 170 -0.78 -0.55 21.85
C PHE A 170 0.21 -1.72 21.70
N GLY A 171 1.23 -1.74 22.56
CA GLY A 171 2.25 -2.79 22.60
C GLY A 171 3.09 -2.70 23.86
N SER A 172 4.14 -3.51 24.02
CA SER A 172 4.93 -3.53 25.26
C SER A 172 5.58 -2.18 25.62
N ASN A 173 5.88 -1.35 24.64
CA ASN A 173 6.43 0.01 24.82
C ASN A 173 5.37 1.06 25.18
N GLN A 174 4.09 0.76 24.96
CA GLN A 174 2.95 1.59 25.35
C GLN A 174 1.75 0.66 25.58
N PRO A 175 1.62 0.06 26.77
CA PRO A 175 0.57 -0.92 27.06
C PRO A 175 -0.84 -0.32 26.94
N SER A 176 -1.83 -1.19 26.74
CA SER A 176 -3.23 -0.79 26.73
C SER A 176 -3.61 -0.15 28.07
N PRO A 177 -4.31 1.01 28.08
CA PRO A 177 -4.82 1.61 29.30
C PRO A 177 -6.02 0.85 29.88
N ALA A 178 -6.72 0.07 29.05
CA ALA A 178 -7.81 -0.80 29.45
C ALA A 178 -7.34 -2.25 29.52
N LEU A 179 -7.93 -3.04 30.42
CA LEU A 179 -7.69 -4.48 30.47
C LEU A 179 -8.04 -5.10 29.11
N ASN A 180 -7.07 -5.76 28.50
CA ASN A 180 -7.23 -6.46 27.24
C ASN A 180 -6.52 -7.81 27.38
N TYR A 181 -7.15 -8.87 26.90
CA TYR A 181 -6.52 -10.20 26.91
C TYR A 181 -5.35 -10.26 25.91
N ARG A 182 -5.36 -9.38 24.90
CA ARG A 182 -4.29 -9.25 23.91
C ARG A 182 -3.11 -8.47 24.51
N PRO A 183 -1.87 -9.00 24.46
CA PRO A 183 -0.69 -8.26 24.93
C PRO A 183 -0.29 -7.08 24.02
N ALA A 184 -0.57 -7.16 22.72
CA ALA A 184 -0.31 -6.10 21.75
C ALA A 184 -1.37 -6.12 20.62
N LEU A 185 -1.58 -4.97 19.98
CA LEU A 185 -2.50 -4.81 18.86
C LEU A 185 -1.93 -3.78 17.88
N HIS A 186 -1.33 -4.27 16.78
CA HIS A 186 -0.72 -3.43 15.74
C HIS A 186 -0.41 -4.22 14.46
N ASP A 187 -0.33 -3.52 13.33
CA ASP A 187 0.11 -4.04 12.04
C ASP A 187 1.62 -3.85 11.82
N SER A 188 2.22 -2.94 12.59
CA SER A 188 3.66 -2.66 12.60
C SER A 188 4.04 -2.08 13.96
N ASN A 189 5.26 -2.34 14.42
CA ASN A 189 5.74 -1.85 15.72
C ASN A 189 7.03 -1.04 15.66
N GLY A 190 7.61 -0.87 14.46
CA GLY A 190 8.62 0.16 14.28
C GLY A 190 8.85 0.58 12.85
N LEU A 191 9.38 1.79 12.71
CA LEU A 191 10.02 2.27 11.51
C LEU A 191 11.49 1.86 11.56
N SER A 192 11.94 1.13 10.55
CA SER A 192 13.35 0.83 10.33
C SER A 192 13.85 1.68 9.17
N ILE A 193 15.05 2.23 9.30
CA ILE A 193 15.71 3.01 8.24
C ILE A 193 17.14 2.53 8.11
N LEU A 194 17.59 2.30 6.89
CA LEU A 194 19.00 2.20 6.54
C LEU A 194 19.42 3.51 5.88
N ALA A 195 20.11 4.35 6.67
CA ALA A 195 20.51 5.68 6.25
C ALA A 195 21.60 5.63 5.17
N GLY A 196 21.82 6.76 4.48
CA GLY A 196 22.80 6.83 3.39
C GLY A 196 24.24 6.53 3.83
N ASN A 197 24.58 6.86 5.07
CA ASN A 197 25.87 6.56 5.71
C ASN A 197 26.01 5.09 6.18
N GLY A 198 24.99 4.25 5.97
CA GLY A 198 24.98 2.85 6.41
C GLY A 198 24.48 2.61 7.84
N GLU A 199 24.10 3.66 8.57
CA GLU A 199 23.52 3.54 9.92
C GLU A 199 22.12 2.91 9.86
N TRP A 200 21.87 1.94 10.75
CA TRP A 200 20.53 1.39 10.97
C TRP A 200 19.84 2.13 12.11
N ILE A 201 18.72 2.77 11.80
CA ILE A 201 17.88 3.45 12.78
C ILE A 201 16.61 2.61 12.99
N TRP A 202 16.28 2.35 14.25
CA TRP A 202 15.01 1.74 14.66
C TRP A 202 14.22 2.70 15.52
N ARG A 203 13.02 3.07 15.06
CA ARG A 203 12.07 3.90 15.80
C ARG A 203 10.83 3.07 16.15
N PRO A 204 10.67 2.63 17.41
CA PRO A 204 9.43 2.01 17.86
C PRO A 204 8.23 2.93 17.62
N LEU A 205 7.10 2.36 17.22
CA LEU A 205 5.86 3.12 17.03
C LEU A 205 5.17 3.38 18.36
N ASN A 206 4.53 4.54 18.47
CA ASN A 206 3.69 4.91 19.60
C ASN A 206 2.33 5.39 19.05
N ASN A 207 1.31 5.39 19.91
CA ASN A 207 -0.02 5.94 19.67
C ASN A 207 -0.22 7.21 20.54
N PRO A 208 0.31 8.38 20.12
CA PRO A 208 0.29 9.61 20.91
C PRO A 208 -1.13 10.22 20.98
N LYS A 209 -1.42 10.97 22.05
CA LYS A 209 -2.69 11.70 22.22
C LYS A 209 -2.92 12.81 21.19
N HIS A 210 -1.86 13.29 20.56
CA HIS A 210 -1.88 14.34 19.56
C HIS A 210 -1.07 13.91 18.34
N LEU A 211 -1.37 14.50 17.18
CA LEU A 211 -0.62 14.28 15.95
C LEU A 211 0.87 14.54 16.19
N ALA A 212 1.68 13.50 15.99
CA ALA A 212 3.14 13.59 16.05
C ALA A 212 3.72 13.37 14.65
N VAL A 213 4.65 14.22 14.26
CA VAL A 213 5.43 14.07 13.03
C VAL A 213 6.89 13.94 13.43
N SER A 214 7.52 12.84 13.02
CA SER A 214 8.97 12.65 13.17
C SER A 214 9.62 12.65 11.80
N SER A 215 10.65 13.49 11.65
CA SER A 215 11.39 13.64 10.40
C SER A 215 12.84 13.24 10.61
N TYR A 216 13.34 12.40 9.70
CA TYR A 216 14.74 11.97 9.69
C TYR A 216 15.43 12.58 8.47
N ALA A 217 16.16 13.66 8.67
CA ALA A 217 16.90 14.32 7.61
C ALA A 217 18.15 13.51 7.26
N MET A 218 18.23 13.04 6.02
CA MET A 218 19.41 12.34 5.50
C MET A 218 19.50 12.47 3.99
N GLU A 219 20.69 12.20 3.45
CA GLU A 219 20.93 12.13 2.02
C GLU A 219 20.95 10.67 1.56
N ASN A 220 20.35 10.39 0.40
CA ASN A 220 20.37 9.08 -0.26
C ASN A 220 20.10 7.88 0.68
N PRO A 221 18.92 7.80 1.35
CA PRO A 221 18.58 6.63 2.15
C PRO A 221 18.65 5.35 1.31
N GLN A 222 19.27 4.30 1.85
CA GLN A 222 19.40 3.02 1.15
C GLN A 222 18.10 2.20 1.24
N GLY A 223 17.35 2.36 2.34
CA GLY A 223 16.02 1.80 2.48
C GLY A 223 15.31 2.23 3.76
N PHE A 224 13.99 2.05 3.79
CA PHE A 224 13.19 2.29 4.99
C PHE A 224 11.92 1.44 4.94
N GLY A 225 11.29 1.19 6.09
CA GLY A 225 10.10 0.35 6.12
C GLY A 225 9.37 0.35 7.45
N LEU A 226 8.08 0.02 7.40
CA LEU A 226 7.29 -0.30 8.58
C LEU A 226 7.39 -1.80 8.81
N LEU A 227 8.00 -2.18 9.92
CA LEU A 227 8.27 -3.57 10.27
C LEU A 227 7.39 -4.02 11.44
N GLN A 228 7.16 -5.33 11.45
CA GLN A 228 6.56 -6.07 12.53
C GLN A 228 7.58 -7.07 13.08
N ARG A 229 8.26 -6.69 14.16
CA ARG A 229 9.22 -7.54 14.87
C ARG A 229 8.52 -8.29 16.02
N GLY A 230 8.83 -9.58 16.19
CA GLY A 230 8.20 -10.44 17.21
C GLY A 230 6.84 -10.96 16.75
N ARG A 231 6.84 -12.11 16.07
CA ARG A 231 5.66 -12.70 15.40
C ARG A 231 5.12 -13.95 16.10
N GLN A 232 5.47 -14.16 17.36
CA GLN A 232 4.86 -15.23 18.14
C GLN A 232 3.39 -14.90 18.36
N PHE A 233 2.51 -15.88 18.14
CA PHE A 233 1.07 -15.73 18.36
C PHE A 233 0.76 -15.18 19.75
N SER A 234 1.50 -15.61 20.77
CA SER A 234 1.31 -15.18 22.16
C SER A 234 1.59 -13.70 22.45
N ARG A 235 2.09 -12.94 21.47
CA ARG A 235 2.20 -11.48 21.58
C ARG A 235 0.89 -10.77 21.22
N PHE A 236 -0.05 -11.46 20.59
CA PHE A 236 -1.29 -10.88 20.07
C PHE A 236 -2.52 -11.63 20.60
N GLU A 237 -2.45 -12.96 20.71
CA GLU A 237 -3.52 -13.84 21.22
C GLU A 237 -4.86 -13.70 20.46
N ASP A 238 -4.84 -13.18 19.22
CA ASP A 238 -6.04 -12.93 18.42
C ASP A 238 -6.17 -13.95 17.29
N LEU A 239 -7.16 -14.84 17.40
CA LEU A 239 -7.41 -15.92 16.44
C LEU A 239 -8.06 -15.43 15.13
N ASP A 240 -8.76 -14.29 15.16
CA ASP A 240 -9.51 -13.78 14.01
C ASP A 240 -8.63 -12.86 13.16
N ASP A 241 -8.03 -11.85 13.78
CA ASP A 241 -7.29 -10.79 13.09
C ASP A 241 -5.86 -11.17 12.72
N ARG A 242 -5.30 -12.20 13.38
CA ARG A 242 -3.98 -12.79 13.12
C ARG A 242 -2.88 -11.76 12.88
N TYR A 243 -2.79 -10.77 13.77
CA TYR A 243 -1.77 -9.71 13.70
C TYR A 243 -0.36 -10.27 13.56
N ASP A 244 -0.06 -11.43 14.17
CA ASP A 244 1.21 -12.14 14.07
C ASP A 244 1.62 -12.47 12.61
N LEU A 245 0.64 -12.67 11.73
CA LEU A 245 0.83 -13.00 10.31
C LEU A 245 0.86 -11.77 9.39
N ARG A 246 0.59 -10.56 9.88
CA ARG A 246 0.56 -9.33 9.05
C ARG A 246 1.96 -8.93 8.58
N PRO A 247 2.11 -8.47 7.32
CA PRO A 247 3.41 -8.24 6.69
C PRO A 247 4.20 -7.10 7.32
N SER A 248 5.51 -7.19 7.18
CA SER A 248 6.39 -6.02 7.15
C SER A 248 6.51 -5.52 5.72
N ALA A 249 6.73 -4.22 5.52
CA ALA A 249 7.06 -3.67 4.21
C ALA A 249 8.35 -2.87 4.27
N TRP A 250 9.26 -3.19 3.33
CA TRP A 250 10.56 -2.55 3.20
C TRP A 250 10.69 -1.95 1.79
N ILE A 251 10.97 -0.66 1.74
CA ILE A 251 11.24 0.08 0.51
C ILE A 251 12.75 0.11 0.29
N THR A 252 13.19 -0.38 -0.86
CA THR A 252 14.57 -0.27 -1.32
C THR A 252 14.59 0.59 -2.57
N ARG A 253 15.46 1.61 -2.58
CA ARG A 253 15.64 2.44 -3.77
C ARG A 253 16.47 1.68 -4.81
N LYS A 254 16.02 1.72 -6.07
CA LYS A 254 16.84 1.31 -7.20
C LYS A 254 17.67 2.50 -7.70
N GLY A 255 19.01 2.37 -7.70
CA GLY A 255 19.94 3.27 -8.38
C GLY A 255 20.85 4.14 -7.50
N SER A 256 22.13 3.74 -7.46
CA SER A 256 23.32 4.53 -7.07
C SER A 256 24.43 4.51 -8.14
N GLY A 257 24.10 4.18 -9.40
CA GLY A 257 25.08 4.00 -10.48
C GLY A 257 24.88 4.96 -11.65
N ALA A 258 25.99 5.62 -12.02
CA ALA A 258 26.23 6.55 -13.14
C ALA A 258 25.70 7.98 -13.00
N LYS A 259 26.60 8.92 -13.32
CA LYS A 259 26.48 10.38 -13.31
C LYS A 259 25.24 10.88 -14.05
N GLY A 260 24.12 10.92 -13.35
CA GLY A 260 22.93 11.68 -13.72
C GLY A 260 22.34 12.17 -12.43
N LYS A 261 22.03 13.47 -12.35
CA LYS A 261 21.37 14.08 -11.18
C LYS A 261 20.13 13.26 -10.83
N SER A 262 20.26 12.37 -9.85
CA SER A 262 19.14 11.69 -9.23
C SER A 262 18.45 12.74 -8.36
N ASN A 263 17.56 13.51 -8.97
CA ASN A 263 16.71 14.46 -8.27
C ASN A 263 15.60 13.69 -7.54
N TRP A 264 15.99 12.88 -6.55
CA TRP A 264 15.16 12.82 -5.36
C TRP A 264 15.37 14.15 -4.65
N LEU A 265 14.34 14.99 -4.67
CA LEU A 265 14.18 16.07 -3.70
C LEU A 265 14.48 15.45 -2.32
N LYS A 266 15.42 16.02 -1.55
CA LYS A 266 15.84 15.59 -0.20
C LYS A 266 14.76 14.73 0.47
N SER A 267 14.87 13.40 0.38
CA SER A 267 13.82 12.51 0.86
C SER A 267 13.98 12.39 2.37
N GLN A 268 13.03 12.94 3.12
CA GLN A 268 12.95 12.73 4.56
C GLN A 268 11.92 11.63 4.81
N PRO A 269 12.32 10.41 5.23
CA PRO A 269 11.39 9.46 5.81
C PRO A 269 10.61 10.19 6.91
N THR A 270 9.31 10.36 6.66
CA THR A 270 8.42 11.06 7.57
C THR A 270 7.42 10.04 8.07
N MET A 271 7.36 9.88 9.38
CA MET A 271 6.38 9.01 9.99
C MET A 271 5.24 9.84 10.57
N LYS A 272 4.01 9.44 10.27
CA LYS A 272 2.80 9.84 10.97
C LYS A 272 2.21 8.57 11.60
N PRO A 273 1.96 8.52 12.92
CA PRO A 273 1.12 7.48 13.49
C PRO A 273 -0.30 7.65 12.95
N THR A 274 -0.85 6.60 12.35
CA THR A 274 -2.28 6.57 12.02
C THR A 274 -3.02 6.36 13.32
N ILE A 275 -3.78 7.37 13.76
CA ILE A 275 -4.77 7.21 14.83
C ILE A 275 -5.93 6.47 14.17
N THR A 276 -6.08 5.18 14.45
CA THR A 276 -7.36 4.50 14.28
C THR A 276 -8.16 4.81 15.54
N SER A 277 -9.07 5.79 15.43
CA SER A 277 -10.19 5.94 16.37
C SER A 277 -11.23 4.86 16.08
#